data_AF-A0A3B8ULU2-F1
#
_entry.id   AF-A0A3B8ULU2-F1
#
_cell.length_a   1.000
_cell.length_b   1.000
_cell.length_c   1.000
_cell.angle_alpha   90.00
_cell.angle_beta   90.00
_cell.angle_gamma   90.00
#
_symmetry.space_group_name_H-M   'P 1'
#
loop_
_entity.id
_entity.type
_entity.pdbx_description
1 polymer ?
#
loop_
_entity_poly.entity_id
_entity_poly.type
_entity_poly.pdbx_seq_one_letter_code
_entity_poly.pdbx_strand_id
1 'polypeptide(L)'
;MIHCSIINKNYRDMEINQNINDAFDYAVKKTTSSYNSGLSDFTSTVNNSESVLHNMMLIFNEAFKKSINSDGNFTISVLYADTDNMLIDILITEEYSYGFMNQKGKTSCERTIRFKN
;
A
#
# COMPACT_ATOMS: atom_id res chain seq x y z
N MET A 1 -2.99 18.17 30.14
CA MET A 1 -2.01 17.31 29.41
C MET A 1 -2.66 16.40 28.38
N ILE A 2 -3.85 15.83 28.62
CA ILE A 2 -4.59 15.00 27.64
C ILE A 2 -4.80 15.69 26.28
N HIS A 3 -5.07 17.00 26.30
CA HIS A 3 -5.33 17.78 25.09
C HIS A 3 -4.12 17.84 24.13
N CYS A 4 -2.89 17.98 24.64
CA CYS A 4 -1.69 18.06 23.79
C CYS A 4 -1.37 16.70 23.14
N SER A 5 -1.64 15.59 23.83
CA SER A 5 -1.45 14.23 23.32
C SER A 5 -2.44 13.91 22.19
N ILE A 6 -3.71 14.30 22.36
CA ILE A 6 -4.76 14.08 21.34
C ILE A 6 -4.46 14.89 20.08
N ILE A 7 -4.08 16.17 20.21
CA ILE A 7 -3.74 17.01 19.05
C ILE A 7 -2.52 16.47 18.31
N ASN A 8 -1.46 16.09 19.04
CA ASN A 8 -0.24 15.56 18.43
C ASN A 8 -0.51 14.26 17.65
N LYS A 9 -1.29 13.35 18.25
CA LYS A 9 -1.74 12.14 17.57
C LYS A 9 -2.54 12.46 16.31
N ASN A 10 -3.58 13.30 16.40
CA ASN A 10 -4.42 13.64 15.26
C ASN A 10 -3.63 14.27 14.10
N TYR A 11 -2.64 15.12 14.42
CA TYR A 11 -1.76 15.71 13.41
C TYR A 11 -0.91 14.64 12.72
N ARG A 12 -0.31 13.73 13.50
CA ARG A 12 0.50 12.63 12.96
C ARG A 12 -0.34 11.66 12.14
N ASP A 13 -1.56 11.34 12.59
CA ASP A 13 -2.52 10.49 11.88
C ASP A 13 -2.86 11.12 10.50
N MET A 14 -3.08 12.44 10.44
CA MET A 14 -3.39 13.13 9.18
C MET A 14 -2.21 13.11 8.19
N GLU A 15 -1.01 13.41 8.67
CA GLU A 15 0.22 13.37 7.87
C GLU A 15 0.45 11.97 7.28
N ILE A 16 0.36 10.95 8.12
CA ILE A 16 0.58 9.55 7.72
C ILE A 16 -0.49 9.08 6.75
N ASN A 17 -1.76 9.40 7.00
CA ASN A 17 -2.84 9.07 6.06
C ASN A 17 -2.57 9.67 4.68
N GLN A 18 -2.15 10.94 4.61
CA GLN A 18 -1.84 11.57 3.33
C GLN A 18 -0.66 10.88 2.64
N ASN A 19 0.43 10.63 3.37
CA ASN A 19 1.62 9.97 2.82
C ASN A 19 1.31 8.55 2.31
N ILE A 20 0.53 7.76 3.07
CA ILE A 20 0.09 6.43 2.66
C ILE A 20 -0.75 6.52 1.39
N ASN A 21 -1.71 7.45 1.33
CA ASN A 21 -2.57 7.63 0.17
C ASN A 21 -1.79 7.97 -1.10
N ASP A 22 -0.85 8.92 -1.01
CA ASP A 22 -0.03 9.35 -2.15
C ASP A 22 0.89 8.22 -2.64
N ALA A 23 1.50 7.48 -1.71
CA ALA A 23 2.35 6.33 -2.03
C ALA A 23 1.53 5.16 -2.62
N PHE A 24 0.31 4.95 -2.12
CA PHE A 24 -0.61 3.94 -2.65
C PHE A 24 -0.98 4.26 -4.10
N ASP A 25 -1.37 5.50 -4.39
CA ASP A 25 -1.74 5.94 -5.75
C ASP A 25 -0.56 5.80 -6.73
N TYR A 26 0.64 6.15 -6.29
CA TYR A 26 1.86 5.95 -7.06
C TYR A 26 2.10 4.46 -7.37
N ALA A 27 1.99 3.60 -6.36
CA ALA A 27 2.19 2.16 -6.51
C ALA A 27 1.16 1.53 -7.45
N VAL A 28 -0.13 1.87 -7.30
CA VAL A 28 -1.19 1.44 -8.22
C VAL A 28 -0.89 1.84 -9.65
N LYS A 29 -0.53 3.10 -9.88
CA LYS A 29 -0.20 3.60 -11.22
C LYS A 29 0.97 2.84 -11.83
N LYS A 30 2.02 2.56 -11.05
CA LYS A 30 3.21 1.84 -11.52
C LYS A 30 2.88 0.38 -11.85
N THR A 31 2.16 -0.32 -10.97
CA THR A 31 1.75 -1.71 -11.19
C THR A 31 0.82 -1.85 -12.41
N THR A 32 -0.18 -0.97 -12.53
CA THR A 32 -1.08 -0.94 -13.70
C THR A 32 -0.33 -0.68 -14.99
N SER A 33 0.61 0.27 -14.99
CA SER A 33 1.43 0.57 -16.19
C SER A 33 2.29 -0.63 -16.60
N SER A 34 2.92 -1.31 -15.64
CA SER A 34 3.75 -2.49 -15.91
C SER A 34 2.92 -3.65 -16.46
N TYR A 35 1.74 -3.89 -15.88
CA TYR A 35 0.78 -4.88 -16.38
C TYR A 35 0.36 -4.58 -17.82
N ASN A 36 -0.07 -3.35 -18.10
CA ASN A 36 -0.52 -2.92 -19.42
C ASN A 36 0.59 -2.92 -20.48
N SER A 37 1.85 -2.70 -20.08
CA SER A 37 2.99 -2.77 -21.00
C SER A 37 3.37 -4.20 -21.43
N GLY A 38 2.73 -5.23 -20.86
CA GLY A 38 3.08 -6.63 -21.12
C GLY A 38 4.50 -6.96 -20.66
N LEU A 39 4.95 -6.37 -19.56
CA LEU A 39 6.29 -6.59 -19.01
C LEU A 39 6.55 -8.09 -18.89
N SER A 40 7.77 -8.55 -19.25
CA SER A 40 8.15 -9.96 -19.37
C SER A 40 7.84 -10.82 -18.13
N ASP A 41 7.81 -10.17 -16.97
CA ASP A 41 7.49 -10.79 -15.68
C ASP A 41 6.02 -11.27 -15.62
N PHE A 42 5.14 -10.73 -16.46
CA PHE A 42 3.74 -11.19 -16.62
C PHE A 42 3.56 -12.17 -17.79
N THR A 43 4.57 -12.39 -18.64
CA THR A 43 4.45 -13.17 -19.90
C THR A 43 5.13 -14.54 -19.85
N SER A 44 5.67 -14.96 -18.71
CA SER A 44 6.40 -16.23 -18.59
C SER A 44 5.45 -17.44 -18.50
N THR A 45 5.15 -18.00 -19.68
CA THR A 45 4.91 -19.41 -20.09
C THR A 45 4.13 -20.40 -19.20
N VAL A 46 3.52 -19.99 -18.09
CA VAL A 46 2.50 -20.77 -17.37
C VAL A 46 1.46 -19.77 -16.89
N ASN A 47 0.29 -19.80 -17.55
CA ASN A 47 -0.89 -18.99 -17.23
C ASN A 47 -1.47 -19.36 -15.85
N ASN A 48 -0.70 -19.19 -14.78
CA ASN A 48 -1.17 -19.43 -13.43
C ASN A 48 -1.49 -18.08 -12.80
N SER A 49 -2.77 -17.82 -12.53
CA SER A 49 -3.24 -16.56 -11.97
C SER A 49 -2.53 -16.15 -10.67
N GLU A 50 -2.04 -17.13 -9.90
CA GLU A 50 -1.21 -16.92 -8.71
C GLU A 50 0.15 -16.26 -9.01
N SER A 51 0.79 -16.58 -10.14
CA SER A 51 2.08 -15.98 -10.52
C SER A 51 1.91 -14.52 -10.92
N VAL A 52 0.79 -14.19 -11.58
CA VAL A 52 0.44 -12.81 -11.96
C VAL A 52 0.17 -11.97 -10.71
N LEU A 53 -0.63 -12.47 -9.76
CA LEU A 53 -0.90 -11.78 -8.50
C LEU A 53 0.39 -11.54 -7.70
N HIS A 54 1.26 -12.55 -7.62
CA HIS A 54 2.55 -12.43 -6.94
C HIS A 54 3.42 -11.32 -7.56
N ASN A 55 3.55 -11.31 -8.88
CA ASN A 55 4.35 -10.31 -9.59
C ASN A 55 3.75 -8.89 -9.48
N MET A 56 2.41 -8.76 -9.52
CA MET A 56 1.75 -7.48 -9.25
C MET A 56 2.07 -6.96 -7.85
N MET A 57 2.01 -7.82 -6.84
CA MET A 57 2.31 -7.43 -5.46
C MET A 57 3.78 -7.11 -5.25
N LEU A 58 4.70 -7.79 -5.96
CA LEU A 58 6.12 -7.44 -5.94
C LEU A 58 6.34 -6.01 -6.48
N ILE A 59 5.82 -5.70 -7.67
CA ILE A 59 5.94 -4.37 -8.28
C ILE A 59 5.27 -3.31 -7.40
N PHE A 60 4.09 -3.60 -6.87
CA PHE A 60 3.37 -2.71 -5.96
C PHE A 60 4.21 -2.40 -4.72
N ASN A 61 4.75 -3.44 -4.07
CA ASN A 61 5.55 -3.30 -2.86
C ASN A 61 6.82 -2.48 -3.11
N GLU A 62 7.52 -2.71 -4.22
CA GLU A 62 8.71 -1.92 -4.57
C GLU A 62 8.37 -0.46 -4.85
N ALA A 63 7.30 -0.22 -5.62
CA ALA A 63 6.86 1.14 -5.94
C ALA A 63 6.41 1.89 -4.68
N PHE A 64 5.63 1.24 -3.81
CA PHE A 64 5.16 1.82 -2.54
C PHE A 64 6.34 2.19 -1.63
N LYS A 65 7.28 1.26 -1.42
CA LYS A 65 8.47 1.50 -0.59
C LYS A 65 9.34 2.64 -1.12
N LYS A 66 9.35 2.86 -2.44
CA LYS A 66 10.10 3.95 -3.06
C LYS A 66 9.42 5.31 -2.91
N SER A 67 8.09 5.35 -2.87
CA SER A 67 7.32 6.60 -2.77
C SER A 67 7.00 7.02 -1.33
N ILE A 68 6.90 6.08 -0.40
CA ILE A 68 6.49 6.39 0.97
C ILE A 68 7.57 7.20 1.69
N ASN A 69 7.15 8.30 2.31
CA ASN A 69 8.01 9.14 3.15
C ASN A 69 7.52 9.06 4.59
N SER A 70 7.91 7.98 5.28
CA SER A 70 7.63 7.82 6.71
C SER A 70 8.72 7.01 7.41
N ASP A 71 8.81 7.20 8.71
CA ASP A 71 9.70 6.48 9.63
C ASP A 71 9.01 5.30 10.35
N GLY A 72 7.73 5.06 10.05
CA GLY A 72 6.95 3.97 10.61
C GLY A 72 7.23 2.60 9.99
N ASN A 73 6.73 1.56 10.67
CA ASN A 73 6.78 0.19 10.20
C ASN A 73 5.51 -0.15 9.42
N PHE A 74 5.68 -0.59 8.17
CA PHE A 74 4.58 -0.91 7.28
C PHE A 74 4.32 -2.41 7.19
N THR A 75 3.05 -2.78 7.20
CA THR A 75 2.56 -4.09 6.79
C THR A 75 1.60 -3.90 5.61
N ILE A 76 1.88 -4.59 4.50
CA ILE A 76 1.02 -4.61 3.32
C ILE A 76 0.42 -6.01 3.24
N SER A 77 -0.91 -6.10 3.14
CA SER A 77 -1.65 -7.36 3.12
C SER A 77 -2.67 -7.34 1.98
N VAL A 78 -2.83 -8.49 1.32
CA VAL A 78 -3.92 -8.72 0.38
C VAL A 78 -5.07 -9.35 1.16
N LEU A 79 -6.18 -8.63 1.30
CA LEU A 79 -7.38 -9.12 2.00
C LEU A 79 -8.22 -10.02 1.11
N TYR A 80 -8.27 -9.68 -0.18
CA TYR A 80 -9.03 -10.41 -1.19
C TYR A 80 -8.35 -10.27 -2.56
N ALA A 81 -8.42 -11.31 -3.37
CA ALA A 81 -7.98 -11.27 -4.76
C ALA A 81 -8.90 -12.11 -5.64
N ASP A 82 -9.38 -11.48 -6.71
CA ASP A 82 -10.08 -12.11 -7.83
C ASP A 82 -9.21 -11.90 -9.07
N THR A 83 -8.53 -12.96 -9.48
CA THR A 83 -7.59 -12.94 -10.59
C THR A 83 -8.29 -13.00 -11.95
N ASP A 84 -9.53 -13.48 -12.02
CA ASP A 84 -10.33 -13.49 -13.25
C ASP A 84 -10.80 -12.07 -13.60
N ASN A 85 -11.18 -11.30 -12.58
CA ASN A 85 -11.59 -9.90 -12.74
C ASN A 85 -10.46 -8.89 -12.49
N MET A 86 -9.25 -9.36 -12.17
CA MET A 86 -8.08 -8.55 -11.81
C MET A 86 -8.41 -7.49 -10.74
N LEU A 87 -9.11 -7.94 -9.70
CA LEU A 87 -9.53 -7.13 -8.57
C LEU A 87 -8.77 -7.59 -7.32
N ILE A 88 -8.09 -6.65 -6.67
CA ILE A 88 -7.24 -6.92 -5.51
C ILE A 88 -7.62 -5.92 -4.42
N ASP A 89 -7.92 -6.41 -3.23
CA ASP A 89 -8.16 -5.60 -2.06
C ASP A 89 -6.91 -5.59 -1.17
N ILE A 90 -6.35 -4.41 -0.96
CA ILE A 90 -5.07 -4.21 -0.27
C ILE A 90 -5.29 -3.40 1.00
N LEU A 91 -4.80 -3.92 2.11
CA LEU A 91 -4.68 -3.23 3.39
C LEU A 91 -3.23 -2.86 3.64
N ILE A 92 -2.96 -1.57 3.81
CA ILE A 92 -1.70 -1.05 4.31
C ILE A 92 -1.91 -0.58 5.72
N THR A 93 -1.03 -1.01 6.62
CA THR A 93 -1.03 -0.59 8.02
C THR A 93 0.33 -0.05 8.37
N GLU A 94 0.36 1.11 9.02
CA GLU A 94 1.56 1.71 9.55
C GLU A 94 1.49 1.81 11.07
N GLU A 95 2.56 1.37 11.73
CA GLU A 95 2.80 1.62 13.15
C GLU A 95 3.94 2.63 13.30
N TYR A 96 3.67 3.73 14.01
CA TYR A 96 4.59 4.86 14.13
C TYR A 96 4.65 5.36 15.57
N SER A 97 5.72 6.08 15.90
CA SER A 97 5.83 6.79 17.18
C SER A 97 5.30 8.21 17.03
N TYR A 98 4.69 8.76 18.06
CA TYR A 98 4.37 10.19 18.13
C TYR A 98 4.91 10.79 19.42
N GLY A 99 5.39 12.04 19.34
CA GLY A 99 6.36 12.63 20.28
C GLY A 99 5.90 12.79 21.74
N PHE A 100 4.65 12.43 22.06
CA PHE A 100 4.15 12.47 23.42
C PHE A 100 4.39 11.13 24.13
N MET A 101 5.34 11.10 25.07
CA MET A 101 5.63 9.96 25.96
C MET A 101 5.97 8.63 25.24
N ASN A 102 6.66 8.67 24.09
CA ASN A 102 6.98 7.47 23.30
C ASN A 102 5.76 6.60 22.96
N GLN A 103 4.58 7.22 22.84
CA GLN A 103 3.38 6.49 22.49
C GLN A 103 3.42 6.08 21.02
N LYS A 104 2.81 4.93 20.75
CA LYS A 104 2.69 4.38 19.39
C LYS A 104 1.29 4.65 18.85
N GLY A 105 1.25 5.10 17.60
CA GLY A 105 0.05 5.21 16.78
C GLY A 105 -0.02 4.04 15.80
N LYS A 106 -1.22 3.80 15.30
CA LYS A 106 -1.49 2.84 14.23
C LYS A 106 -2.54 3.44 13.31
N THR A 107 -2.24 3.46 12.03
CA THR A 107 -3.14 3.91 10.96
C THR A 107 -3.19 2.85 9.88
N SER A 108 -4.35 2.74 9.22
CA SER A 108 -4.56 1.77 8.16
C SER A 108 -5.29 2.42 6.99
N CYS A 109 -4.92 2.03 5.77
CA CYS A 109 -5.56 2.39 4.52
C CYS A 109 -5.93 1.10 3.78
N GLU A 110 -7.23 0.90 3.54
CA GLU A 110 -7.76 -0.23 2.79
C GLU A 110 -8.32 0.29 1.48
N ARG A 111 -7.92 -0.33 0.37
CA ARG A 111 -8.45 0.01 -0.94
C ARG A 111 -8.51 -1.20 -1.84
N THR A 112 -9.66 -1.34 -2.50
CA THR A 112 -9.87 -2.25 -3.60
C THR A 112 -9.45 -1.60 -4.92
N ILE A 113 -8.59 -2.28 -5.67
CA ILE A 113 -8.07 -1.85 -6.96
C ILE A 113 -8.53 -2.84 -8.03
N ARG A 114 -8.87 -2.32 -9.21
CA ARG A 114 -9.12 -3.12 -10.41
C ARG A 114 -8.08 -2.74 -11.47
N PHE A 115 -7.32 -3.73 -11.95
CA PHE A 115 -6.22 -3.53 -12.91
C PHE A 115 -6.64 -3.72 -14.38
N LYS A 116 -7.94 -3.68 -14.66
CA LYS A 116 -8.49 -3.90 -16.01
C LYS A 116 -8.35 -2.63 -16.86
N ASN A 117 -7.90 -2.80 -18.11
CA ASN A 117 -8.06 -1.78 -19.16
C ASN A 117 -9.54 -1.49 -19.44
#